data_AF-A0A9W6CEX3-F1
#
_entry.id   AF-A0A9W6CEX3-F1
#
_cell.length_a   1.000
_cell.length_b   1.000
_cell.length_c   1.000
_cell.angle_alpha   90.00
_cell.angle_beta   90.00
_cell.angle_gamma   90.00
#
_symmetry.space_group_name_H-M   'P 1'
#
loop_
_entity.id
_entity.type
_entity.pdbx_description
1 polymer ?
#
loop_
_entity_poly.entity_id
_entity_poly.type
_entity_poly.pdbx_seq_one_letter_code
_entity_poly.pdbx_strand_id
1 'polypeptide(L)' 'MKKGGVFALNDDMKPKMYGDMEGFAQKLRDMGYQDVRLIDTAQEAFGSHGRAAMMMLGSSRLLVGRK' A
#
# COMPACT_ATOMS: atom_id res chain seq x y z
N MET A 1 8.07 -11.16 -10.62
CA MET A 1 9.15 -11.30 -9.62
C MET A 1 9.70 -12.72 -9.60
N LYS A 2 11.00 -12.86 -9.32
CA LYS A 2 11.65 -14.15 -9.03
C LYS A 2 11.16 -14.66 -7.67
N LYS A 3 11.19 -15.99 -7.47
CA LYS A 3 10.92 -16.61 -6.17
C LYS A 3 11.90 -16.05 -5.12
N GLY A 4 11.40 -15.67 -3.96
CA GLY A 4 12.13 -15.00 -2.88
C GLY A 4 12.27 -13.49 -3.04
N GLY A 5 11.83 -12.90 -4.16
CA GLY A 5 11.95 -11.46 -4.38
C GLY A 5 11.03 -10.65 -3.47
N VAL A 6 11.48 -9.47 -3.04
CA VAL A 6 10.70 -8.51 -2.24
C VAL A 6 10.19 -7.36 -3.13
N PHE A 7 8.97 -6.90 -2.87
CA PHE A 7 8.40 -5.73 -3.53
C PHE A 7 7.95 -4.67 -2.52
N ALA A 8 7.95 -3.44 -3.01
CA ALA A 8 7.44 -2.25 -2.35
C ALA A 8 6.83 -1.35 -3.43
N LEU A 9 5.53 -1.07 -3.32
CA LEU A 9 4.79 -0.18 -4.20
C LEU A 9 4.26 0.98 -3.35
N ASN A 10 4.82 2.16 -3.54
CA ASN A 10 4.38 3.39 -2.89
C ASN A 10 3.63 4.27 -3.90
N ASP A 11 2.41 4.67 -3.59
CA ASP A 11 1.65 5.65 -4.38
C ASP A 11 0.55 6.31 -3.54
N ASP A 12 -0.04 7.39 -4.05
CA ASP A 12 -1.29 7.97 -3.55
C ASP A 12 -2.48 7.13 -4.02
N MET A 13 -2.71 6.01 -3.32
CA MET A 13 -3.64 4.93 -3.66
C MET A 13 -5.11 5.33 -3.45
N LYS A 14 -5.57 6.33 -4.19
CA LYS A 14 -6.96 6.80 -4.19
C LYS A 14 -7.91 5.67 -4.61
N PRO A 15 -8.99 5.38 -3.85
CA PRO A 15 -9.91 4.29 -4.16
C PRO A 15 -10.51 4.35 -5.58
N LYS A 16 -10.76 5.55 -6.12
CA LYS A 16 -11.27 5.73 -7.48
C LYS A 16 -10.31 5.27 -8.59
N MET A 17 -9.01 5.18 -8.30
CA MET A 17 -7.97 4.78 -9.27
C MET A 17 -7.56 3.31 -9.06
N TYR A 18 -7.48 2.89 -7.79
CA TYR A 18 -6.89 1.61 -7.40
C TYR A 18 -7.90 0.58 -6.90
N GLY A 19 -9.14 0.98 -6.62
CA GLY A 19 -10.16 0.10 -6.05
C GLY A 19 -9.86 -0.27 -4.59
N ASP A 20 -10.27 -1.49 -4.22
CA ASP A 20 -10.05 -2.04 -2.88
C ASP A 20 -8.63 -2.62 -2.74
N MET A 21 -7.71 -1.81 -2.24
CA MET A 21 -6.33 -2.22 -2.01
C MET A 21 -6.17 -3.21 -0.84
N GLU A 22 -7.09 -3.25 0.11
CA GLU A 22 -7.06 -4.26 1.18
C GLU A 22 -7.45 -5.63 0.63
N GLY A 23 -8.51 -5.69 -0.19
CA GLY A 23 -8.88 -6.88 -0.94
C GLY A 23 -7.77 -7.35 -1.88
N PHE A 24 -7.08 -6.42 -2.54
CA PHE A 24 -5.91 -6.78 -3.37
C PHE A 24 -4.75 -7.35 -2.53
N ALA A 25 -4.45 -6.77 -1.37
CA ALA A 25 -3.45 -7.30 -0.45
C ALA A 25 -3.83 -8.71 0.03
N GLN A 26 -5.10 -8.97 0.33
CA GLN A 26 -5.58 -10.29 0.70
C GLN A 26 -5.41 -11.30 -0.43
N LYS A 27 -5.77 -10.92 -1.67
CA LYS A 27 -5.57 -11.78 -2.84
C LYS A 27 -4.11 -12.19 -3.02
N LEU A 28 -3.15 -11.29 -2.75
CA LEU A 28 -1.73 -11.64 -2.79
C LEU A 28 -1.36 -12.68 -1.72
N ARG A 29 -1.90 -12.57 -0.51
CA ARG A 29 -1.71 -13.58 0.54
C ARG A 29 -2.28 -14.93 0.12
N ASP A 30 -3.48 -14.94 -0.46
CA ASP A 30 -4.14 -16.16 -0.94
C ASP A 30 -3.37 -16.82 -2.10
N MET A 31 -2.65 -16.02 -2.90
CA MET A 31 -1.73 -16.50 -3.95
C MET A 31 -0.39 -17.01 -3.41
N GLY A 32 -0.16 -16.98 -2.09
CA GLY A 32 1.05 -17.47 -1.43
C GLY A 32 2.18 -16.44 -1.28
N TYR A 33 1.92 -15.15 -1.53
CA TYR A 33 2.88 -14.11 -1.21
C TYR A 33 2.98 -13.94 0.31
N GLN A 34 4.20 -13.76 0.79
CA GLN A 34 4.52 -13.64 2.21
C GLN A 34 4.70 -12.18 2.62
N ASP A 35 4.55 -11.89 3.90
CA ASP A 35 4.76 -10.57 4.50
C ASP A 35 3.98 -9.42 3.82
N VAL A 36 2.83 -9.74 3.21
CA VAL A 36 2.03 -8.74 2.49
C VAL A 36 1.39 -7.78 3.48
N ARG A 37 1.74 -6.49 3.37
CA ARG A 37 1.21 -5.42 4.23
C ARG A 37 0.87 -4.20 3.39
N LEU A 38 -0.27 -3.58 3.68
CA LEU A 38 -0.62 -2.25 3.20
C LEU A 38 -0.40 -1.29 4.37
N ILE A 39 0.49 -0.32 4.20
CA ILE A 39 0.91 0.61 5.25
C ILE A 39 0.34 1.98 4.92
N ASP A 40 -0.29 2.63 5.88
CA ASP A 40 -0.79 4.00 5.76
C ASP A 40 0.34 5.01 5.89
N THR A 41 1.03 5.28 4.77
CA THR A 41 2.17 6.21 4.78
C THR A 41 1.73 7.66 4.93
N ALA A 42 0.46 8.00 4.68
CA ALA A 42 -0.08 9.31 4.98
C ALA A 42 -0.07 9.57 6.50
N GLN A 43 -0.50 8.59 7.31
CA GLN A 43 -0.45 8.69 8.76
C GLN A 43 0.99 8.60 9.30
N GLU A 44 1.79 7.62 8.83
CA GLU A 44 3.14 7.39 9.34
C GLU A 44 4.11 8.54 9.04
N ALA A 45 4.08 9.10 7.83
CA ALA A 45 5.04 10.13 7.42
C ALA A 45 4.64 11.54 7.85
N PHE A 46 3.34 11.84 7.93
CA PHE A 46 2.84 13.20 8.19
C PHE A 46 2.18 13.36 9.56
N GLY A 47 1.93 12.25 10.27
CA GLY A 47 1.23 12.20 11.55
C GLY A 47 -0.27 12.48 11.45
N SER A 48 -0.79 12.83 10.27
CA SER A 48 -2.22 12.96 10.00
C SER A 48 -2.53 12.97 8.50
N HIS A 49 -3.67 12.39 8.13
CA HIS A 49 -4.21 12.49 6.77
C HIS A 49 -4.49 13.92 6.34
N GLY A 50 -4.91 14.80 7.26
CA GLY A 50 -5.19 16.20 6.93
C GLY A 50 -3.95 16.94 6.44
N ARG A 51 -2.81 16.75 7.10
CA ARG A 51 -1.52 17.32 6.65
C ARG A 51 -1.09 16.75 5.31
N ALA A 52 -1.20 15.42 5.13
CA ALA A 52 -0.90 14.78 3.85
C ALA A 52 -1.81 15.28 2.72
N ALA A 53 -3.10 15.49 2.99
CA ALA A 53 -4.08 15.98 2.01
C ALA A 53 -3.76 17.40 1.49
N MET A 54 -3.22 18.29 2.34
CA MET A 54 -2.76 19.62 1.91
C MET A 54 -1.62 19.55 0.88
N MET A 55 -0.93 18.41 0.81
CA MET A 55 0.13 18.11 -0.17
C MET A 55 -0.35 17.19 -1.29
N MET A 56 -1.66 16.90 -1.35
CA MET A 56 -2.30 15.95 -2.27
C MET A 56 -1.87 14.49 -2.09
N LEU A 57 -1.45 14.11 -0.88
CA LEU A 57 -0.94 12.79 -0.51
C LEU A 57 -1.84 12.05 0.50
N GLY A 58 -3.08 12.51 0.68
CA GLY A 58 -3.99 12.02 1.73
C GLY A 58 -4.38 10.54 1.64
N SER A 59 -4.14 9.89 0.50
CA SER A 59 -4.36 8.45 0.29
C SER A 59 -3.04 7.69 0.07
N SER A 60 -1.90 8.29 0.46
CA SER A 60 -0.59 7.65 0.33
C SER A 60 -0.53 6.35 1.13
N ARG A 61 -0.16 5.29 0.43
CA ARG A 61 0.01 3.96 1.01
C ARG A 61 1.20 3.25 0.38
N LEU A 62 1.81 2.37 1.17
CA LEU A 62 2.88 1.49 0.76
C LEU A 62 2.42 0.04 0.84
N LEU A 63 2.36 -0.65 -0.29
CA LEU A 63 2.13 -2.09 -0.36
C LEU A 63 3.48 -2.82 -0.45
N VAL A 64 3.76 -3.69 0.51
CA VAL A 64 4.98 -4.52 0.53
C VAL A 64 4.65 -6.00 0.55
N GLY A 65 5.60 -6.84 0.15
CA GLY A 65 5.54 -8.30 0.34
C GLY A 65 6.69 -9.05 -0.33
N ARG A 66 6.63 -10.38 -0.29
CA ARG A 66 7.62 -11.30 -0.87
C ARG A 66 6.93 -12.38 -1.71
N LYS A 67 7.49 -12.69 -2.89
CA LYS A 67 7.01 -13.75 -3.79
C LYS A 67 7.68 -15.10 -3.54
#